data_AF-A0A437QIJ3-F1
#
_entry.id   AF-A0A437QIJ3-F1
#
_cell.length_a   1.000
_cell.length_b   1.000
_cell.length_c   1.000
_cell.angle_alpha   90.00
_cell.angle_beta   90.00
_cell.angle_gamma   90.00
#
_symmetry.space_group_name_H-M   'P 1'
#
loop_
_entity.id
_entity.type
_entity.pdbx_description
1 polymer ?
#
loop_
_entity_poly.entity_id
_entity_poly.type
_entity_poly.pdbx_seq_one_letter_code
_entity_poly.pdbx_strand_id
1 'polypeptide(L)'
;MPFENSISQFAQLGTKSSQSEVDAAVAEVVSALIASIGVTDDMRAARRDVAKLLDHLHSLKASRHPGRVQLATALSEQVLPLLYEPKEDEAEVKDDYRYLMEERAVVDRATEVMGDVLTFLCAEDKSHPRHGGEVRQDGIPPLFLFSPDFQEGFRRLLGVLFRSFMRNKHSETSVYKQVREILSGKVDGKVSRYDRQIGGLVRTALDRAQEHHDKAKAAEDSESEDIPTEWEAVRDAFKVAQLHARDAGYFLPYTLTFENLAQIYTLDRKLILQGVNELGNAVLQGENANYVLRQIERLNQTHDIIHFDVAVLSAFHFGTEKQRLSYKQMHDTCLGAAKTREGMIDMRPLLVAELARRPHQLARRLVALAEDPSVKPKEYEAIIDLFTRWLSSLNARRFEDEISGCAAHFRGNKMLKPLAKWIIASRCNLDLSPTAIYNISAMRAKIFD
;
A
#
# COMPACT_ATOMS: atom_id res chain seq x y z
N MET A 1 -12.66 -2.13 -38.77
CA MET A 1 -11.62 -3.06 -39.27
C MET A 1 -10.17 -2.61 -39.05
N PRO A 2 -9.75 -1.32 -39.17
CA PRO A 2 -8.35 -0.97 -38.92
C PRO A 2 -7.93 -1.13 -37.44
N PHE A 3 -8.83 -0.83 -36.49
CA PHE A 3 -8.58 -0.89 -35.06
C PHE A 3 -8.38 -2.31 -34.49
N GLU A 4 -9.13 -3.30 -35.00
CA GLU A 4 -9.00 -4.70 -34.54
C GLU A 4 -7.64 -5.30 -34.93
N ASN A 5 -7.12 -4.92 -36.10
CA ASN A 5 -5.79 -5.32 -36.53
C ASN A 5 -4.69 -4.66 -35.69
N SER A 6 -4.82 -3.37 -35.35
CA SER A 6 -3.84 -2.68 -34.51
C SER A 6 -3.84 -3.20 -33.07
N ILE A 7 -5.00 -3.48 -32.48
CA ILE A 7 -5.09 -4.14 -31.16
C ILE A 7 -4.49 -5.54 -31.20
N SER A 8 -4.74 -6.31 -32.27
CA SER A 8 -4.20 -7.66 -32.41
C SER A 8 -2.67 -7.66 -32.50
N GLN A 9 -2.09 -6.71 -33.23
CA GLN A 9 -0.64 -6.52 -33.28
C GLN A 9 -0.06 -6.06 -31.94
N PHE A 10 -0.72 -5.12 -31.27
CA PHE A 10 -0.32 -4.71 -29.93
C PHE A 10 -0.33 -5.90 -28.96
N ALA A 11 -1.39 -6.72 -28.97
CA ALA A 11 -1.53 -7.90 -28.11
C ALA A 11 -0.48 -9.01 -28.37
N GLN A 12 0.19 -9.00 -29.52
CA GLN A 12 1.28 -9.94 -29.84
C GLN A 12 2.64 -9.53 -29.25
N LEU A 13 2.75 -8.33 -28.67
CA LEU A 13 3.99 -7.88 -28.04
C LEU A 13 4.34 -8.77 -26.84
N GLY A 14 5.59 -9.20 -26.80
CA GLY A 14 6.13 -10.05 -25.73
C GLY A 14 7.20 -9.33 -24.92
N THR A 15 7.64 -9.92 -23.81
CA THR A 15 8.69 -9.34 -22.94
C THR A 15 10.06 -9.18 -23.61
N LYS A 16 10.25 -9.68 -24.84
CA LYS A 16 11.45 -9.54 -25.65
C LYS A 16 11.32 -8.50 -26.77
N SER A 17 10.13 -7.90 -26.94
CA SER A 17 9.91 -6.88 -27.95
C SER A 17 10.78 -5.65 -27.67
N SER A 18 11.32 -5.05 -28.72
CA SER A 18 12.15 -3.86 -28.60
C SER A 18 11.31 -2.63 -28.26
N GLN A 19 11.91 -1.60 -27.66
CA GLN A 19 11.19 -0.37 -27.34
C GLN A 19 10.59 0.29 -28.60
N SER A 20 11.30 0.24 -29.74
CA SER A 20 10.78 0.76 -31.01
C SER A 20 9.58 -0.01 -31.54
N GLU A 21 9.52 -1.33 -31.35
CA GLU A 21 8.35 -2.14 -31.72
C GLU A 21 7.14 -1.81 -30.85
N VAL A 22 7.40 -1.61 -29.55
CA VAL A 22 6.39 -1.18 -28.59
C VAL A 22 5.83 0.19 -28.98
N ASP A 23 6.69 1.16 -29.23
CA ASP A 23 6.28 2.53 -29.56
C ASP A 23 5.52 2.58 -30.90
N ALA A 24 5.93 1.81 -31.90
CA ALA A 24 5.25 1.72 -33.19
C ALA A 24 3.84 1.12 -33.04
N ALA A 25 3.70 0.00 -32.31
CA ALA A 25 2.40 -0.62 -32.08
C ALA A 25 1.47 0.28 -31.26
N VAL A 26 2.00 1.00 -30.26
CA VAL A 26 1.24 2.00 -29.49
C VAL A 26 0.76 3.11 -30.41
N ALA A 27 1.63 3.68 -31.24
CA ALA A 27 1.29 4.75 -32.17
C ALA A 27 0.23 4.32 -33.19
N GLU A 28 0.28 3.07 -33.66
CA GLU A 28 -0.71 2.53 -34.60
C GLU A 28 -2.09 2.36 -33.95
N VAL A 29 -2.15 1.81 -32.72
CA VAL A 29 -3.40 1.72 -31.94
C VAL A 29 -3.99 3.10 -31.68
N VAL A 30 -3.14 4.07 -31.28
CA VAL A 30 -3.56 5.45 -31.00
C VAL A 30 -4.08 6.12 -32.29
N SER A 31 -3.35 6.01 -33.39
CA SER A 31 -3.76 6.58 -34.68
C SER A 31 -5.08 5.99 -35.19
N ALA A 32 -5.26 4.67 -35.04
CA ALA A 32 -6.50 4.00 -35.40
C ALA A 32 -7.69 4.46 -34.52
N LEU A 33 -7.46 4.68 -33.23
CA LEU A 33 -8.47 5.24 -32.32
C LEU A 33 -8.83 6.69 -32.68
N ILE A 34 -7.84 7.54 -32.91
CA ILE A 34 -8.06 8.94 -33.34
C ILE A 34 -8.89 8.97 -34.62
N ALA A 35 -8.52 8.16 -35.62
CA ALA A 35 -9.27 8.05 -36.86
C ALA A 35 -10.72 7.59 -36.61
N SER A 36 -10.92 6.59 -35.75
CA SER A 36 -12.25 6.10 -35.39
C SER A 36 -13.11 7.15 -34.67
N ILE A 37 -12.50 7.98 -33.81
CA ILE A 37 -13.19 9.06 -33.09
C ILE A 37 -13.55 10.20 -34.04
N GLY A 38 -12.70 10.49 -35.02
CA GLY A 38 -12.97 11.52 -36.03
C GLY A 38 -14.31 11.30 -36.76
N VAL A 39 -14.62 10.04 -37.08
CA VAL A 39 -15.84 9.61 -37.80
C VAL A 39 -16.98 9.10 -36.91
N THR A 40 -16.82 9.07 -35.58
CA THR A 40 -17.91 8.65 -34.68
C THR A 40 -18.88 9.79 -34.40
N ASP A 41 -20.17 9.48 -34.47
CA ASP A 41 -21.27 10.37 -34.05
C ASP A 41 -21.67 10.12 -32.59
N ASP A 42 -21.43 8.92 -32.05
CA ASP A 42 -21.69 8.58 -30.64
C ASP A 42 -20.43 8.75 -29.79
N MET A 43 -20.19 10.01 -29.37
CA MET A 43 -19.08 10.34 -28.46
C MET A 43 -19.20 9.68 -27.09
N ARG A 44 -20.41 9.36 -26.63
CA ARG A 44 -20.63 8.72 -25.33
C ARG A 44 -20.14 7.27 -25.35
N ALA A 45 -20.50 6.50 -26.38
CA ALA A 45 -20.00 5.14 -26.55
C ALA A 45 -18.47 5.13 -26.67
N ALA A 46 -17.89 6.07 -27.44
CA ALA A 46 -16.44 6.21 -27.56
C ALA A 46 -15.77 6.50 -26.22
N ARG A 47 -16.30 7.43 -25.40
CA ARG A 47 -15.79 7.70 -24.04
C ARG A 47 -15.87 6.47 -23.14
N ARG A 48 -16.99 5.75 -23.14
CA ARG A 48 -17.16 4.51 -22.37
C ARG A 48 -16.15 3.45 -22.76
N ASP A 49 -15.94 3.25 -24.05
CA ASP A 49 -15.10 2.16 -24.53
C ASP A 49 -13.61 2.46 -24.34
N VAL A 50 -13.20 3.74 -24.48
CA VAL A 50 -11.87 4.20 -24.07
C VAL A 50 -11.69 4.09 -22.55
N ALA A 51 -12.71 4.41 -21.74
CA ALA A 51 -12.64 4.22 -20.29
C ALA A 51 -12.43 2.76 -19.90
N LYS A 52 -13.15 1.83 -20.53
CA LYS A 52 -12.98 0.38 -20.32
C LYS A 52 -11.60 -0.11 -20.73
N LEU A 53 -11.07 0.40 -21.85
CA LEU A 53 -9.72 0.07 -22.30
C LEU A 53 -8.69 0.56 -21.28
N LEU A 54 -8.83 1.79 -20.78
CA LEU A 54 -7.96 2.33 -19.74
C LEU A 54 -8.06 1.58 -18.43
N ASP A 55 -9.26 1.19 -17.98
CA ASP A 55 -9.43 0.34 -16.81
C ASP A 55 -8.75 -1.02 -17.00
N HIS A 56 -8.82 -1.60 -18.20
CA HIS A 56 -8.15 -2.85 -18.54
C HIS A 56 -6.62 -2.69 -18.52
N LEU A 57 -6.11 -1.61 -19.13
CA LEU A 57 -4.70 -1.24 -19.16
C LEU A 57 -4.17 -0.79 -17.79
N HIS A 58 -5.01 -0.45 -16.82
CA HIS A 58 -4.60 -0.27 -15.42
C HIS A 58 -4.93 -1.51 -14.56
N SER A 59 -5.52 -2.57 -15.13
CA SER A 59 -5.94 -3.74 -14.35
C SER A 59 -4.76 -4.65 -13.98
N LEU A 60 -4.81 -5.24 -12.79
CA LEU A 60 -3.75 -6.12 -12.28
C LEU A 60 -3.61 -7.44 -13.02
N LYS A 61 -4.65 -7.86 -13.73
CA LYS A 61 -4.63 -9.09 -14.55
C LYS A 61 -3.77 -8.94 -15.81
N ALA A 62 -3.47 -7.71 -16.24
CA ALA A 62 -2.74 -7.41 -17.47
C ALA A 62 -1.22 -7.19 -17.25
N SER A 63 -0.66 -7.67 -16.14
CA SER A 63 0.62 -7.20 -15.55
C SER A 63 1.93 -7.58 -16.28
N ARG A 64 1.90 -8.01 -17.55
CA ARG A 64 3.14 -8.42 -18.26
C ARG A 64 3.30 -7.88 -19.67
N HIS A 65 2.44 -6.94 -20.08
CA HIS A 65 2.49 -6.43 -21.45
C HIS A 65 3.45 -5.23 -21.56
N PRO A 66 4.47 -5.28 -22.44
CA PRO A 66 5.55 -4.29 -22.50
C PRO A 66 5.09 -2.89 -22.93
N GLY A 67 4.02 -2.79 -23.73
CA GLY A 67 3.47 -1.52 -24.23
C GLY A 67 2.33 -0.92 -23.42
N ARG A 68 1.95 -1.54 -22.30
CA ARG A 68 0.72 -1.19 -21.56
C ARG A 68 0.76 0.24 -21.02
N VAL A 69 1.86 0.60 -20.37
CA VAL A 69 2.01 1.92 -19.75
C VAL A 69 2.08 2.99 -20.84
N GLN A 70 2.87 2.79 -21.90
CA GLN A 70 2.93 3.74 -23.01
C GLN A 70 1.56 3.93 -23.67
N LEU A 71 0.81 2.83 -23.91
CA LEU A 71 -0.52 2.94 -24.48
C LEU A 71 -1.47 3.67 -23.53
N ALA A 72 -1.49 3.33 -22.24
CA ALA A 72 -2.33 4.00 -21.26
C ALA A 72 -2.04 5.51 -21.20
N THR A 73 -0.76 5.91 -21.25
CA THR A 73 -0.31 7.30 -21.30
C THR A 73 -0.76 7.98 -22.60
N ALA A 74 -0.46 7.40 -23.77
CA ALA A 74 -0.80 7.97 -25.07
C ALA A 74 -2.32 8.11 -25.26
N LEU A 75 -3.11 7.17 -24.75
CA LEU A 75 -4.57 7.29 -24.72
C LEU A 75 -5.04 8.49 -23.88
N SER A 76 -4.40 8.79 -22.74
CA SER A 76 -4.73 9.98 -21.94
C SER A 76 -4.37 11.27 -22.64
N GLU A 77 -3.20 11.32 -23.27
CA GLU A 77 -2.62 12.56 -23.79
C GLU A 77 -3.16 12.92 -25.17
N GLN A 78 -3.44 11.92 -26.01
CA GLN A 78 -3.75 12.13 -27.43
C GLN A 78 -5.20 11.79 -27.78
N VAL A 79 -5.76 10.73 -27.16
CA VAL A 79 -7.10 10.24 -27.52
C VAL A 79 -8.18 10.85 -26.66
N LEU A 80 -7.96 10.91 -25.34
CA LEU A 80 -8.94 11.44 -24.40
C LEU A 80 -9.37 12.88 -24.73
N PRO A 81 -8.45 13.85 -24.98
CA PRO A 81 -8.84 15.24 -25.22
C PRO A 81 -9.79 15.40 -26.40
N LEU A 82 -9.60 14.64 -27.48
CA LEU A 82 -10.44 14.66 -28.67
C LEU A 82 -11.89 14.23 -28.40
N LEU A 83 -12.11 13.40 -27.37
CA LEU A 83 -13.46 12.97 -26.96
C LEU A 83 -14.24 14.05 -26.22
N TYR A 84 -13.57 15.12 -25.78
CA TYR A 84 -14.14 16.26 -25.05
C TYR A 84 -14.03 17.58 -25.80
N GLU A 85 -13.44 17.61 -26.99
CA GLU A 85 -13.59 18.73 -27.91
C GLU A 85 -15.09 18.86 -28.28
N PRO A 86 -15.66 20.08 -28.18
CA PRO A 86 -17.09 20.25 -28.43
C PRO A 86 -17.38 20.01 -29.92
N LYS A 87 -17.97 18.85 -30.23
CA LYS A 87 -18.84 18.73 -31.41
C LYS A 87 -20.19 19.32 -31.01
N GLU A 88 -20.66 20.30 -31.77
CA GLU A 88 -21.99 20.89 -31.61
C GLU A 88 -23.04 19.79 -31.74
N ASP A 89 -23.55 19.27 -30.63
CA ASP A 89 -24.98 19.34 -30.31
C ASP A 89 -25.32 18.76 -28.94
N GLU A 90 -26.35 19.38 -28.36
CA GLU A 90 -26.98 19.14 -27.06
C GLU A 90 -27.77 17.82 -27.03
N ALA A 91 -27.76 17.12 -25.90
CA ALA A 91 -28.96 16.45 -25.39
C ALA A 91 -28.82 16.10 -23.90
N GLU A 92 -29.93 16.21 -23.19
CA GLU A 92 -30.21 15.90 -21.78
C GLU A 92 -29.94 14.45 -21.33
N VAL A 93 -29.09 13.70 -22.03
CA VAL A 93 -28.78 12.30 -21.68
C VAL A 93 -27.64 12.25 -20.68
N LYS A 94 -27.87 11.62 -19.52
CA LYS A 94 -26.85 11.40 -18.48
C LYS A 94 -25.64 10.66 -19.07
N ASP A 95 -24.56 11.39 -19.30
CA ASP A 95 -23.26 10.84 -19.72
C ASP A 95 -22.35 10.67 -18.50
N ASP A 96 -22.32 9.46 -17.97
CA ASP A 96 -21.48 9.11 -16.82
C ASP A 96 -19.99 9.24 -17.11
N TYR A 97 -19.56 9.36 -18.37
CA TYR A 97 -18.16 9.52 -18.75
C TYR A 97 -17.78 10.97 -19.06
N ARG A 98 -18.70 11.93 -18.90
CA ARG A 98 -18.46 13.36 -19.18
C ARG A 98 -17.26 13.96 -18.42
N TYR A 99 -16.89 13.41 -17.27
CA TYR A 99 -15.83 13.94 -16.42
C TYR A 99 -14.58 13.04 -16.35
N LEU A 100 -14.47 12.04 -17.22
CA LEU A 100 -13.38 11.05 -17.13
C LEU A 100 -12.00 11.70 -17.24
N MET A 101 -11.87 12.76 -18.04
CA MET A 101 -10.60 13.47 -18.20
C MET A 101 -10.19 14.16 -16.90
N GLU A 102 -11.12 14.86 -16.25
CA GLU A 102 -10.87 15.55 -15.00
C GLU A 102 -10.69 14.56 -13.84
N GLU A 103 -11.50 13.51 -13.77
CA GLU A 103 -11.34 12.41 -12.81
C GLU A 103 -9.94 11.82 -12.90
N ARG A 104 -9.48 11.54 -14.13
CA ARG A 104 -8.15 10.99 -14.36
C ARG A 104 -7.04 11.95 -13.97
N ALA A 105 -7.14 13.22 -14.34
CA ALA A 105 -6.14 14.23 -13.95
C ALA A 105 -6.02 14.35 -12.42
N VAL A 106 -7.14 14.27 -11.69
CA VAL A 106 -7.13 14.26 -10.22
C VAL A 106 -6.51 12.98 -9.68
N VAL A 107 -6.87 11.81 -10.21
CA VAL A 107 -6.31 10.51 -9.77
C VAL A 107 -4.82 10.42 -10.07
N ASP A 108 -4.37 10.87 -11.23
CA ASP A 108 -2.96 10.91 -11.64
C ASP A 108 -2.16 11.76 -10.66
N ARG A 109 -2.59 13.00 -10.45
CA ARG A 109 -1.89 13.91 -9.53
C ARG A 109 -1.93 13.42 -8.07
N ALA A 110 -3.04 12.83 -7.62
CA ALA A 110 -3.10 12.22 -6.30
C ALA A 110 -2.15 11.03 -6.16
N THR A 111 -2.02 10.22 -7.21
CA THR A 111 -1.10 9.07 -7.21
C THR A 111 0.36 9.55 -7.17
N GLU A 112 0.70 10.61 -7.91
CA GLU A 112 2.02 11.26 -7.83
C GLU A 112 2.32 11.74 -6.41
N VAL A 113 1.39 12.45 -5.77
CA VAL A 113 1.56 12.92 -4.38
C VAL A 113 1.76 11.75 -3.41
N MET A 114 0.99 10.68 -3.55
CA MET A 114 1.19 9.46 -2.77
C MET A 114 2.58 8.86 -3.04
N GLY A 115 3.03 8.87 -4.29
CA GLY A 115 4.35 8.39 -4.63
C GLY A 115 5.48 9.20 -4.00
N ASP A 116 5.34 10.52 -3.96
CA ASP A 116 6.28 11.39 -3.25
C ASP A 116 6.29 11.10 -1.74
N VAL A 117 5.13 10.80 -1.15
CA VAL A 117 5.04 10.39 0.26
C VAL A 117 5.77 9.06 0.48
N LEU A 118 5.52 8.03 -0.34
CA LEU A 118 6.17 6.73 -0.18
C LEU A 118 7.68 6.80 -0.39
N THR A 119 8.14 7.58 -1.37
CA THR A 119 9.57 7.85 -1.61
C THR A 119 10.22 8.48 -0.38
N PHE A 120 9.53 9.44 0.25
CA PHE A 120 9.96 10.02 1.52
C PHE A 120 10.02 8.98 2.65
N LEU A 121 8.99 8.13 2.79
CA LEU A 121 8.95 7.09 3.82
C LEU A 121 10.03 6.01 3.62
N CYS A 122 10.43 5.74 2.38
CA CYS A 122 11.54 4.84 2.04
C CYS A 122 12.93 5.45 2.29
N ALA A 123 13.02 6.67 2.82
CA ALA A 123 14.26 7.42 2.97
C ALA A 123 14.99 7.68 1.64
N GLU A 124 14.28 7.69 0.51
CA GLU A 124 14.84 7.98 -0.81
C GLU A 124 14.85 9.49 -1.10
N ASP A 125 13.99 10.26 -0.43
CA ASP A 125 13.99 11.72 -0.46
C ASP A 125 15.17 12.30 0.35
N LYS A 126 15.89 13.27 -0.23
CA LYS A 126 17.05 13.95 0.39
C LYS A 126 16.73 14.67 1.70
N SER A 127 15.48 15.05 1.91
CA SER A 127 15.02 15.69 3.15
C SER A 127 14.87 14.71 4.31
N HIS A 128 14.83 13.40 4.06
CA HIS A 128 14.70 12.39 5.09
C HIS A 128 16.01 12.26 5.91
N PRO A 129 15.98 12.12 7.26
CA PRO A 129 17.20 12.16 8.08
C PRO A 129 18.08 10.93 7.90
N ARG A 130 17.49 9.88 7.33
CA ARG A 130 18.15 8.61 7.00
C ARG A 130 18.40 8.47 5.50
N HIS A 131 18.36 9.56 4.73
CA HIS A 131 18.60 9.52 3.31
C HIS A 131 19.96 8.88 2.97
N GLY A 132 19.95 7.92 2.04
CA GLY A 132 21.13 7.13 1.68
C GLY A 132 21.65 6.22 2.81
N GLY A 133 20.91 6.08 3.90
CA GLY A 133 21.23 5.22 5.03
C GLY A 133 20.93 3.74 4.76
N GLU A 134 21.42 2.88 5.65
CA GLU A 134 21.16 1.45 5.58
C GLU A 134 19.68 1.12 5.80
N VAL A 135 19.17 0.17 5.00
CA VAL A 135 17.85 -0.43 5.17
C VAL A 135 18.00 -1.74 5.94
N ARG A 136 17.06 -2.02 6.85
CA ARG A 136 17.00 -3.28 7.58
C ARG A 136 16.87 -4.50 6.63
N GLN A 137 17.97 -5.24 6.46
CA GLN A 137 18.08 -6.41 5.60
C GLN A 137 17.70 -7.72 6.31
N ASP A 138 16.43 -7.86 6.68
CA ASP A 138 15.94 -9.11 7.30
C ASP A 138 15.35 -10.09 6.26
N GLY A 139 15.38 -9.72 4.97
CA GLY A 139 14.75 -10.44 3.83
C GLY A 139 13.28 -10.77 4.08
N ILE A 140 12.57 -9.82 4.67
CA ILE A 140 11.12 -9.85 4.87
C ILE A 140 10.51 -8.88 3.87
N PRO A 141 9.41 -9.22 3.19
CA PRO A 141 8.77 -8.31 2.26
C PRO A 141 8.37 -6.99 2.94
N PRO A 142 8.37 -5.84 2.25
CA PRO A 142 8.03 -4.57 2.87
C PRO A 142 6.55 -4.50 3.27
N LEU A 143 6.26 -3.66 4.27
CA LEU A 143 4.92 -3.17 4.53
C LEU A 143 4.51 -2.25 3.36
N PHE A 144 3.22 -2.15 3.04
CA PHE A 144 2.74 -1.37 1.88
C PHE A 144 3.28 0.07 1.82
N LEU A 145 3.46 0.72 2.98
CA LEU A 145 3.98 2.07 3.07
C LEU A 145 5.47 2.22 2.73
N PHE A 146 6.18 1.09 2.54
CA PHE A 146 7.56 1.03 2.05
C PHE A 146 7.66 0.34 0.68
N SER A 147 6.53 0.18 -0.03
CA SER A 147 6.49 -0.45 -1.35
C SER A 147 5.99 0.56 -2.38
N PRO A 148 6.81 0.94 -3.37
CA PRO A 148 6.37 1.79 -4.48
C PRO A 148 5.19 1.19 -5.26
N ASP A 149 5.08 -0.14 -5.30
CA ASP A 149 3.98 -0.86 -5.97
C ASP A 149 2.61 -0.55 -5.33
N PHE A 150 2.57 -0.05 -4.10
CA PHE A 150 1.33 0.39 -3.46
C PHE A 150 0.65 1.54 -4.23
N GLN A 151 1.41 2.37 -4.96
CA GLN A 151 0.87 3.49 -5.73
C GLN A 151 -0.16 3.04 -6.77
N GLU A 152 0.10 1.93 -7.46
CA GLU A 152 -0.82 1.39 -8.48
C GLU A 152 -2.12 0.86 -7.85
N GLY A 153 -2.00 0.18 -6.71
CA GLY A 153 -3.16 -0.23 -5.91
C GLY A 153 -3.99 0.97 -5.43
N PHE A 154 -3.33 2.04 -4.98
CA PHE A 154 -3.97 3.28 -4.54
C PHE A 154 -4.64 4.04 -5.68
N ARG A 155 -3.99 4.16 -6.84
CA ARG A 155 -4.54 4.73 -8.08
C ARG A 155 -5.86 4.09 -8.46
N ARG A 156 -5.90 2.75 -8.44
CA ARG A 156 -7.12 1.99 -8.77
C ARG A 156 -8.22 2.22 -7.76
N LEU A 157 -7.89 2.26 -6.46
CA LEU A 157 -8.84 2.57 -5.41
C LEU A 157 -9.46 3.96 -5.63
N LEU A 158 -8.63 4.99 -5.81
CA LEU A 158 -9.12 6.36 -6.07
C LEU A 158 -9.98 6.41 -7.33
N GLY A 159 -9.57 5.75 -8.42
CA GLY A 159 -10.37 5.70 -9.64
C GLY A 159 -11.79 5.15 -9.43
N VAL A 160 -12.00 4.22 -8.50
CA VAL A 160 -13.34 3.75 -8.14
C VAL A 160 -14.07 4.75 -7.24
N LEU A 161 -13.38 5.30 -6.23
CA LEU A 161 -13.97 6.27 -5.30
C LEU A 161 -14.46 7.54 -6.02
N PHE A 162 -13.67 8.08 -6.93
CA PHE A 162 -14.06 9.28 -7.70
C PHE A 162 -15.27 9.00 -8.58
N ARG A 163 -15.30 7.86 -9.28
CA ARG A 163 -16.45 7.48 -10.11
C ARG A 163 -17.72 7.26 -9.29
N SER A 164 -17.59 6.75 -8.06
CA SER A 164 -18.74 6.43 -7.20
C SER A 164 -19.26 7.66 -6.47
N PHE A 165 -18.40 8.54 -5.97
CA PHE A 165 -18.80 9.62 -5.05
C PHE A 165 -18.68 11.03 -5.61
N MET A 166 -17.87 11.23 -6.65
CA MET A 166 -17.52 12.57 -7.14
C MET A 166 -18.27 12.96 -8.41
N ARG A 167 -19.11 12.08 -8.96
CA ARG A 167 -20.04 12.39 -10.07
C ARG A 167 -21.30 13.11 -9.59
N ASN A 168 -21.12 14.23 -8.90
CA ASN A 168 -22.22 15.04 -8.39
C ASN A 168 -22.08 16.51 -8.85
N LYS A 169 -23.20 17.25 -8.83
CA LYS A 169 -23.28 18.64 -9.32
C LYS A 169 -22.33 19.60 -8.58
N HIS A 170 -22.02 19.31 -7.32
CA HIS A 170 -21.09 20.12 -6.52
C HIS A 170 -19.64 19.93 -7.01
N SER A 171 -19.22 18.68 -7.23
CA SER A 171 -17.92 18.35 -7.82
C SER A 171 -17.78 18.90 -9.24
N GLU A 172 -18.85 18.88 -10.05
CA GLU A 172 -18.85 19.49 -11.38
C GLU A 172 -18.54 20.99 -11.35
N THR A 173 -19.28 21.74 -10.53
CA THR A 173 -19.22 23.20 -10.51
C THR A 173 -17.98 23.76 -9.81
N SER A 174 -17.39 23.01 -8.88
CA SER A 174 -16.23 23.45 -8.10
C SER A 174 -14.91 22.81 -8.54
N VAL A 175 -14.88 21.49 -8.74
CA VAL A 175 -13.66 20.68 -8.90
C VAL A 175 -13.30 20.53 -10.36
N TYR A 176 -14.19 19.93 -11.16
CA TYR A 176 -13.90 19.63 -12.56
C TYR A 176 -13.70 20.91 -13.38
N LYS A 177 -14.41 21.99 -13.03
CA LYS A 177 -14.16 23.31 -13.59
C LYS A 177 -12.73 23.79 -13.35
N GLN A 178 -12.22 23.68 -12.12
CA GLN A 178 -10.85 24.12 -11.78
C GLN A 178 -9.79 23.23 -12.43
N VAL A 179 -10.02 21.91 -12.45
CA VAL A 179 -9.14 20.97 -13.17
C VAL A 179 -9.07 21.33 -14.65
N ARG A 180 -10.19 21.64 -15.30
CA ARG A 180 -10.19 22.13 -16.70
C ARG A 180 -9.41 23.42 -16.88
N GLU A 181 -9.59 24.40 -15.99
CA GLU A 181 -8.84 25.66 -16.06
C GLU A 181 -7.32 25.41 -15.99
N ILE A 182 -6.89 24.47 -15.14
CA ILE A 182 -5.49 24.08 -14.98
C ILE A 182 -4.98 23.31 -16.21
N LEU A 183 -5.73 22.31 -16.68
CA LEU A 183 -5.40 21.55 -17.90
C LEU A 183 -5.32 22.45 -19.13
N SER A 184 -6.14 23.50 -19.20
CA SER A 184 -6.13 24.48 -20.29
C SER A 184 -5.00 25.51 -20.22
N GLY A 185 -4.14 25.45 -19.20
CA GLY A 185 -3.02 26.38 -19.01
C GLY A 185 -3.44 27.81 -18.65
N LYS A 186 -4.72 28.03 -18.29
CA LYS A 186 -5.29 29.37 -18.00
C LYS A 186 -4.99 29.88 -16.59
N VAL A 187 -4.32 29.10 -15.75
CA VAL A 187 -4.00 29.48 -14.37
C VAL A 187 -2.53 29.86 -14.26
N ASP A 188 -2.28 31.17 -14.24
CA ASP A 188 -0.98 31.72 -13.84
C ASP A 188 -0.73 31.40 -12.37
N GLY A 189 0.24 30.53 -12.11
CA GLY A 189 0.91 30.38 -10.81
C GLY A 189 0.01 29.95 -9.64
N LYS A 190 -0.02 28.63 -9.37
CA LYS A 190 0.45 28.03 -8.10
C LYS A 190 0.06 26.54 -8.07
N VAL A 191 1.02 25.67 -8.40
CA VAL A 191 0.97 24.21 -8.16
C VAL A 191 0.49 23.89 -6.73
N SER A 192 0.90 24.71 -5.75
CA SER A 192 0.48 24.58 -4.35
C SER A 192 -1.03 24.72 -4.11
N ARG A 193 -1.76 25.52 -4.91
CA ARG A 193 -3.22 25.64 -4.79
C ARG A 193 -3.92 24.39 -5.33
N TYR A 194 -3.43 23.89 -6.46
CA TYR A 194 -3.92 22.67 -7.10
C TYR A 194 -3.73 21.45 -6.19
N ASP A 195 -2.55 21.28 -5.63
CA ASP A 195 -2.23 20.17 -4.72
C ASP A 195 -3.10 20.19 -3.45
N ARG A 196 -3.35 21.38 -2.90
CA ARG A 196 -4.24 21.54 -1.73
C ARG A 196 -5.68 21.14 -2.05
N GLN A 197 -6.17 21.51 -3.23
CA GLN A 197 -7.52 21.17 -3.66
C GLN A 197 -7.66 19.68 -3.91
N ILE A 198 -6.71 19.06 -4.62
CA ILE A 198 -6.68 17.61 -4.82
C ILE A 198 -6.60 16.88 -3.48
N GLY A 199 -5.75 17.33 -2.56
CA GLY A 199 -5.65 16.71 -1.24
C GLY A 199 -6.96 16.77 -0.46
N GLY A 200 -7.69 17.90 -0.52
CA GLY A 200 -9.02 18.00 0.07
C GLY A 200 -10.04 17.04 -0.56
N LEU A 201 -9.93 16.79 -1.87
CA LEU A 201 -10.83 15.88 -2.59
C LEU A 201 -10.55 14.42 -2.29
N VAL A 202 -9.29 14.02 -2.31
CA VAL A 202 -8.85 12.68 -1.92
C VAL A 202 -9.32 12.38 -0.50
N ARG A 203 -9.12 13.34 0.43
CA ARG A 203 -9.61 13.22 1.80
C ARG A 203 -11.13 13.06 1.86
N THR A 204 -11.89 13.92 1.18
CA THR A 204 -13.35 13.82 1.14
C THR A 204 -13.82 12.48 0.57
N ALA A 205 -13.16 11.98 -0.48
CA ALA A 205 -13.50 10.70 -1.09
C ALA A 205 -13.23 9.51 -0.15
N LEU A 206 -12.12 9.56 0.58
CA LEU A 206 -11.76 8.54 1.59
C LEU A 206 -12.64 8.62 2.84
N ASP A 207 -12.98 9.83 3.31
CA ASP A 207 -13.88 10.04 4.44
C ASP A 207 -15.28 9.50 4.13
N ARG A 208 -15.81 9.78 2.91
CA ARG A 208 -17.07 9.17 2.45
C ARG A 208 -16.96 7.66 2.36
N ALA A 209 -15.87 7.13 1.82
CA ALA A 209 -15.65 5.68 1.75
C ALA A 209 -15.67 5.06 3.15
N GLN A 210 -15.09 5.73 4.15
CA GLN A 210 -15.11 5.31 5.54
C GLN A 210 -16.53 5.31 6.12
N GLU A 211 -17.25 6.43 5.99
CA GLU A 211 -18.65 6.53 6.46
C GLU A 211 -19.54 5.42 5.88
N HIS A 212 -19.34 5.10 4.60
CA HIS A 212 -20.07 4.02 3.93
C HIS A 212 -19.62 2.63 4.38
N HIS A 213 -18.32 2.42 4.62
CA HIS A 213 -17.79 1.18 5.16
C HIS A 213 -18.38 0.87 6.54
N ASP A 214 -18.45 1.87 7.41
CA ASP A 214 -18.99 1.72 8.77
C ASP A 214 -20.49 1.43 8.77
N LYS A 215 -21.25 2.08 7.88
CA LYS A 215 -22.68 1.78 7.66
C LYS A 215 -22.90 0.36 7.14
N ALA A 216 -22.10 -0.09 6.17
CA ALA A 216 -22.23 -1.44 5.63
C ALA A 216 -21.94 -2.50 6.70
N LYS A 217 -20.91 -2.28 7.52
CA LYS A 217 -20.59 -3.18 8.64
C LYS A 217 -21.71 -3.24 9.67
N ALA A 218 -22.32 -2.11 10.00
CA ALA A 218 -23.48 -2.07 10.90
C ALA A 218 -24.72 -2.76 10.33
N ALA A 219 -24.90 -2.75 9.00
CA ALA A 219 -26.03 -3.38 8.31
C ALA A 219 -25.86 -4.91 8.16
N GLU A 220 -24.62 -5.40 7.98
CA GLU A 220 -24.32 -6.85 7.96
C GLU A 220 -24.71 -7.52 9.30
N ASP A 221 -24.66 -6.79 10.40
CA ASP A 221 -25.06 -7.26 11.73
C ASP A 221 -26.59 -7.23 11.95
N SER A 222 -27.38 -6.62 11.06
CA SER A 222 -28.82 -6.38 11.27
C SER A 222 -29.80 -7.15 10.35
N GLU A 223 -29.34 -8.16 9.60
CA GLU A 223 -30.15 -9.04 8.70
C GLU A 223 -31.10 -8.35 7.69
N SER A 224 -31.05 -7.02 7.55
CA SER A 224 -31.82 -6.27 6.56
C SER A 224 -31.04 -5.08 6.03
N GLU A 225 -30.70 -5.09 4.74
CA GLU A 225 -30.97 -4.01 3.77
C GLU A 225 -30.25 -4.26 2.43
N ASP A 226 -30.87 -3.78 1.35
CA ASP A 226 -30.27 -3.65 0.02
C ASP A 226 -29.05 -2.73 0.10
N ILE A 227 -27.84 -3.30 0.04
CA ILE A 227 -26.59 -2.54 -0.07
C ILE A 227 -26.58 -1.84 -1.44
N PRO A 228 -26.54 -0.50 -1.51
CA PRO A 228 -26.38 0.23 -2.77
C PRO A 228 -25.16 -0.24 -3.57
N THR A 229 -25.33 -0.38 -4.89
CA THR A 229 -24.30 -0.88 -5.82
C THR A 229 -22.97 -0.11 -5.75
N GLU A 230 -23.01 1.18 -5.42
CA GLU A 230 -21.82 2.01 -5.21
C GLU A 230 -20.96 1.50 -4.05
N TRP A 231 -21.56 0.88 -3.02
CA TRP A 231 -20.84 0.37 -1.84
C TRP A 231 -20.15 -0.96 -2.14
N GLU A 232 -20.80 -1.81 -2.95
CA GLU A 232 -20.18 -3.03 -3.45
C GLU A 232 -18.92 -2.70 -4.25
N ALA A 233 -18.99 -1.68 -5.11
CA ALA A 233 -17.85 -1.23 -5.90
C ALA A 233 -16.67 -0.76 -5.04
N VAL A 234 -16.92 0.00 -3.96
CA VAL A 234 -15.87 0.47 -3.04
C VAL A 234 -15.26 -0.68 -2.23
N ARG A 235 -16.10 -1.58 -1.71
CA ARG A 235 -15.62 -2.77 -0.97
C ARG A 235 -14.78 -3.67 -1.87
N ASP A 236 -15.23 -3.88 -3.11
CA ASP A 236 -14.52 -4.70 -4.09
C ASP A 236 -13.21 -4.04 -4.52
N ALA A 237 -13.18 -2.70 -4.67
CA ALA A 237 -11.95 -1.97 -4.94
C ALA A 237 -10.93 -2.14 -3.82
N PHE A 238 -11.36 -2.07 -2.56
CA PHE A 238 -10.46 -2.26 -1.42
C PHE A 238 -9.97 -3.71 -1.30
N LYS A 239 -10.85 -4.70 -1.51
CA LYS A 239 -10.46 -6.13 -1.61
C LYS A 239 -9.46 -6.35 -2.74
N VAL A 240 -9.67 -5.69 -3.88
CA VAL A 240 -8.73 -5.74 -5.00
C VAL A 240 -7.38 -5.13 -4.62
N ALA A 241 -7.33 -4.05 -3.84
CA ALA A 241 -6.08 -3.50 -3.33
C ALA A 241 -5.37 -4.46 -2.35
N GLN A 242 -6.12 -5.22 -1.55
CA GLN A 242 -5.54 -6.29 -0.71
C GLN A 242 -4.99 -7.45 -1.55
N LEU A 243 -5.71 -7.86 -2.61
CA LEU A 243 -5.22 -8.87 -3.54
C LEU A 243 -3.98 -8.39 -4.30
N HIS A 244 -3.97 -7.12 -4.73
CA HIS A 244 -2.80 -6.46 -5.31
C HIS A 244 -1.60 -6.59 -4.37
N ALA A 245 -1.77 -6.22 -3.10
CA ALA A 245 -0.71 -6.28 -2.12
C ALA A 245 -0.08 -7.66 -2.05
N ARG A 246 -0.93 -8.68 -1.92
CA ARG A 246 -0.51 -10.08 -1.89
C ARG A 246 0.28 -10.47 -3.14
N ASP A 247 -0.21 -10.10 -4.33
CA ASP A 247 0.38 -10.50 -5.61
C ASP A 247 1.67 -9.72 -5.93
N ALA A 248 1.76 -8.46 -5.49
CA ALA A 248 2.94 -7.60 -5.61
C ALA A 248 3.99 -7.81 -4.50
N GLY A 249 3.70 -8.69 -3.55
CA GLY A 249 4.66 -9.06 -2.50
C GLY A 249 4.87 -8.00 -1.43
N TYR A 250 3.92 -7.09 -1.21
CA TYR A 250 3.90 -6.21 -0.03
C TYR A 250 2.71 -6.56 0.87
N PHE A 251 2.75 -6.11 2.11
CA PHE A 251 1.66 -6.39 3.06
C PHE A 251 0.76 -5.18 3.29
N LEU A 252 -0.53 -5.36 3.07
CA LEU A 252 -1.57 -4.41 3.45
C LEU A 252 -2.29 -4.94 4.70
N PRO A 253 -2.24 -4.24 5.86
CA PRO A 253 -2.92 -4.67 7.07
C PRO A 253 -4.44 -4.79 6.86
N TYR A 254 -5.05 -5.84 7.43
CA TYR A 254 -6.52 -5.96 7.48
C TYR A 254 -7.18 -4.88 8.35
N THR A 255 -6.42 -4.32 9.28
CA THR A 255 -6.83 -3.23 10.16
C THR A 255 -6.77 -1.87 9.49
N LEU A 256 -6.25 -1.78 8.26
CA LEU A 256 -6.14 -0.53 7.54
C LEU A 256 -7.52 -0.04 7.10
N THR A 257 -7.87 1.17 7.53
CA THR A 257 -9.13 1.82 7.16
C THR A 257 -8.91 2.89 6.08
N PHE A 258 -9.99 3.42 5.49
CA PHE A 258 -9.89 4.55 4.56
C PHE A 258 -9.42 5.82 5.27
N GLU A 259 -9.78 5.99 6.54
CA GLU A 259 -9.26 7.08 7.37
C GLU A 259 -7.73 6.98 7.52
N ASN A 260 -7.19 5.78 7.76
CA ASN A 260 -5.74 5.60 7.82
C ASN A 260 -5.07 5.96 6.49
N LEU A 261 -5.67 5.58 5.35
CA LEU A 261 -5.17 5.97 4.03
C LEU A 261 -5.19 7.49 3.83
N ALA A 262 -6.24 8.17 4.31
CA ALA A 262 -6.33 9.63 4.24
C ALA A 262 -5.23 10.29 5.08
N GLN A 263 -4.98 9.78 6.29
CA GLN A 263 -3.91 10.27 7.17
C GLN A 263 -2.53 10.05 6.53
N ILE A 264 -2.29 8.87 5.92
CA ILE A 264 -1.04 8.57 5.17
C ILE A 264 -0.86 9.55 4.00
N TYR A 265 -1.92 9.82 3.25
CA TYR A 265 -1.87 10.74 2.11
C TYR A 265 -1.53 12.18 2.55
N THR A 266 -2.02 12.62 3.72
CA THR A 266 -1.80 13.98 4.24
C THR A 266 -0.71 14.06 5.32
N LEU A 267 0.26 13.14 5.31
CA LEU A 267 1.33 13.12 6.31
C LEU A 267 2.11 14.44 6.36
N ASP A 268 2.23 15.01 7.55
CA ASP A 268 3.15 16.10 7.83
C ASP A 268 4.57 15.54 7.95
N ARG A 269 5.33 15.69 6.86
CA ARG A 269 6.73 15.27 6.79
C ARG A 269 7.55 15.85 7.94
N LYS A 270 7.30 17.09 8.40
CA LYS A 270 8.08 17.71 9.48
C LYS A 270 7.91 16.97 10.80
N LEU A 271 6.69 16.53 11.12
CA LEU A 271 6.43 15.72 12.31
C LEU A 271 7.17 14.37 12.20
N ILE A 272 7.08 13.70 11.05
CA ILE A 272 7.82 12.45 10.83
C ILE A 272 9.33 12.64 10.99
N LEU A 273 9.90 13.70 10.40
CA LEU A 273 11.32 14.05 10.54
C LEU A 273 11.72 14.24 12.00
N GLN A 274 10.89 14.95 12.77
CA GLN A 274 11.11 15.16 14.19
C GLN A 274 11.12 13.82 14.94
N GLY A 275 10.09 12.99 14.74
CA GLY A 275 9.99 11.69 15.40
C GLY A 275 11.15 10.74 15.09
N VAL A 276 11.52 10.60 13.81
CA VAL A 276 12.64 9.73 13.39
C VAL A 276 13.98 10.18 13.97
N ASN A 277 14.20 11.50 14.06
CA ASN A 277 15.41 12.05 14.67
C ASN A 277 15.44 11.85 16.18
N GLU A 278 14.35 12.18 16.88
CA GLU A 278 14.25 12.03 18.33
C GLU A 278 14.46 10.57 18.75
N LEU A 279 13.82 9.62 18.05
CA LEU A 279 13.98 8.18 18.32
C LEU A 279 15.39 7.69 18.02
N GLY A 280 15.93 7.98 16.83
CA GLY A 280 17.26 7.49 16.47
C GLY A 280 18.38 8.09 17.31
N ASN A 281 18.25 9.35 17.76
CA ASN A 281 19.17 9.95 18.72
C ASN A 281 19.05 9.31 20.10
N ALA A 282 17.83 8.94 20.52
CA ALA A 282 17.63 8.23 21.78
C ALA A 282 18.26 6.84 21.79
N VAL A 283 18.19 6.11 20.67
CA VAL A 283 18.85 4.81 20.53
C VAL A 283 20.37 4.95 20.57
N LEU A 284 20.94 5.98 19.92
CA LEU A 284 22.38 6.24 19.94
C LEU A 284 22.94 6.51 21.36
N GLN A 285 22.13 7.10 22.24
CA GLN A 285 22.53 7.34 23.63
C GLN A 285 22.50 6.07 24.50
N GLY A 286 22.13 4.92 23.92
CA GLY A 286 22.74 3.60 24.16
C GLY A 286 22.43 2.86 25.46
N GLU A 287 22.27 3.53 26.60
CA GLU A 287 22.26 2.83 27.90
C GLU A 287 21.03 3.09 28.77
N ASN A 288 20.22 4.09 28.42
CA ASN A 288 19.05 4.44 29.22
C ASN A 288 17.76 4.05 28.48
N ALA A 289 17.28 2.83 28.71
CA ALA A 289 15.96 2.39 28.21
C ALA A 289 14.84 3.38 28.60
N ASN A 290 14.94 4.03 29.77
CA ASN A 290 13.99 5.06 30.21
C ASN A 290 14.10 6.35 29.40
N TYR A 291 15.22 6.62 28.73
CA TYR A 291 15.33 7.76 27.82
C TYR A 291 14.59 7.51 26.51
N VAL A 292 14.74 6.33 25.92
CA VAL A 292 13.97 5.93 24.72
C VAL A 292 12.47 5.94 25.01
N LEU A 293 12.05 5.38 26.15
CA LEU A 293 10.65 5.39 26.58
C LEU A 293 10.10 6.81 26.78
N ARG A 294 10.88 7.73 27.35
CA ARG A 294 10.47 9.14 27.49
C ARG A 294 10.29 9.84 26.15
N GLN A 295 11.13 9.55 25.15
CA GLN A 295 10.93 10.11 23.80
C GLN A 295 9.70 9.50 23.13
N ILE A 296 9.47 8.19 23.28
CA ILE A 296 8.24 7.54 22.81
C ILE A 296 7.00 8.21 23.43
N GLU A 297 7.00 8.46 24.74
CA GLU A 297 5.87 9.08 25.44
C GLU A 297 5.63 10.52 24.98
N ARG A 298 6.70 11.30 24.76
CA ARG A 298 6.61 12.65 24.20
C ARG A 298 6.06 12.65 22.77
N LEU A 299 6.50 11.71 21.93
CA LEU A 299 5.98 11.58 20.57
C LEU A 299 4.50 11.21 20.58
N ASN A 300 4.08 10.32 21.49
CA ASN A 300 2.66 9.96 21.65
C ASN A 300 1.77 11.15 22.03
N GLN A 301 2.31 12.16 22.73
CA GLN A 301 1.56 13.38 23.07
C GLN A 301 1.51 14.42 21.94
N THR A 302 2.43 14.35 20.97
CA THR A 302 2.63 15.38 19.95
C THR A 302 2.23 14.94 18.55
N HIS A 303 2.12 13.63 18.32
CA HIS A 303 1.78 13.03 17.03
C HIS A 303 0.42 12.35 17.14
N ASP A 304 -0.37 12.40 16.07
CA ASP A 304 -1.52 11.50 15.97
C ASP A 304 -1.07 10.04 15.77
N ILE A 305 -2.04 9.13 15.77
CA ILE A 305 -1.82 7.69 15.71
C ILE A 305 -0.95 7.30 14.50
N ILE A 306 -1.26 7.80 13.30
CA ILE A 306 -0.58 7.39 12.08
C ILE A 306 0.78 8.06 11.94
N HIS A 307 0.91 9.35 12.29
CA HIS A 307 2.22 10.02 12.29
C HIS A 307 3.19 9.35 13.26
N PHE A 308 2.69 8.97 14.44
CA PHE A 308 3.47 8.25 15.43
C PHE A 308 3.93 6.89 14.88
N ASP A 309 3.00 6.08 14.36
CA ASP A 309 3.30 4.76 13.82
C ASP A 309 4.33 4.83 12.71
N VAL A 310 4.16 5.76 11.77
CA VAL A 310 5.07 5.95 10.63
C VAL A 310 6.46 6.39 11.08
N ALA A 311 6.57 7.29 12.07
CA ALA A 311 7.86 7.71 12.61
C ALA A 311 8.61 6.54 13.28
N VAL A 312 7.89 5.72 14.07
CA VAL A 312 8.46 4.54 14.73
C VAL A 312 8.87 3.48 13.71
N LEU A 313 8.02 3.21 12.70
CA LEU A 313 8.34 2.28 11.62
C LEU A 313 9.57 2.75 10.83
N SER A 314 9.66 4.03 10.48
CA SER A 314 10.83 4.58 9.80
C SER A 314 12.10 4.44 10.66
N ALA A 315 12.03 4.78 11.96
CA ALA A 315 13.15 4.61 12.89
C ALA A 315 13.52 3.12 13.13
N PHE A 316 12.62 2.20 12.88
CA PHE A 316 12.89 0.76 12.96
C PHE A 316 13.52 0.20 11.67
N HIS A 317 13.12 0.72 10.51
CA HIS A 317 13.55 0.25 9.19
C HIS A 317 14.85 0.89 8.69
N PHE A 318 15.06 2.19 8.92
CA PHE A 318 16.12 2.96 8.28
C PHE A 318 17.15 3.51 9.27
N GLY A 319 18.41 3.51 8.85
CA GLY A 319 19.56 4.00 9.61
C GLY A 319 20.56 2.89 9.96
N THR A 320 21.68 3.26 10.56
CA THR A 320 22.68 2.28 11.01
C THR A 320 22.11 1.34 12.07
N GLU A 321 22.70 0.16 12.26
CA GLU A 321 22.25 -0.81 13.28
C GLU A 321 22.15 -0.19 14.68
N LYS A 322 23.03 0.76 15.03
CA LYS A 322 23.05 1.47 16.32
C LYS A 322 22.04 2.62 16.43
N GLN A 323 21.43 3.02 15.33
CA GLN A 323 20.41 4.09 15.28
C GLN A 323 19.01 3.54 15.14
N ARG A 324 18.87 2.30 14.67
CA ARG A 324 17.57 1.67 14.45
C ARG A 324 16.97 1.18 15.76
N LEU A 325 15.65 1.34 15.88
CA LEU A 325 14.92 0.66 16.94
C LEU A 325 15.07 -0.86 16.80
N SER A 326 15.15 -1.53 17.94
CA SER A 326 15.01 -2.98 18.01
C SER A 326 13.54 -3.38 17.91
N TYR A 327 13.30 -4.63 17.52
CA TYR A 327 11.95 -5.20 17.46
C TYR A 327 11.25 -5.15 18.84
N LYS A 328 12.01 -5.35 19.92
CA LYS A 328 11.51 -5.21 21.30
C LYS A 328 11.07 -3.77 21.61
N GLN A 329 11.86 -2.76 21.26
CA GLN A 329 11.48 -1.36 21.48
C GLN A 329 10.21 -0.97 20.69
N MET A 330 10.05 -1.48 19.47
CA MET A 330 8.81 -1.31 18.70
C MET A 330 7.62 -1.98 19.40
N HIS A 331 7.80 -3.18 19.95
CA HIS A 331 6.78 -3.88 20.73
C HIS A 331 6.41 -3.14 22.01
N ASP A 332 7.39 -2.70 22.79
CA ASP A 332 7.18 -1.97 24.05
C ASP A 332 6.41 -0.66 23.81
N THR A 333 6.68 0.00 22.68
CA THR A 333 5.93 1.17 22.21
C THR A 333 4.43 0.87 22.04
N CYS A 334 4.09 -0.29 21.49
CA CYS A 334 2.69 -0.67 21.28
C CYS A 334 2.04 -1.11 22.59
N LEU A 335 2.78 -1.81 23.46
CA LEU A 335 2.26 -2.20 24.78
C LEU A 335 1.88 -1.00 25.64
N GLY A 336 2.69 0.06 25.59
CA GLY A 336 2.44 1.30 26.33
C GLY A 336 1.19 2.07 25.87
N ALA A 337 0.68 1.81 24.66
CA ALA A 337 -0.45 2.55 24.10
C ALA A 337 -1.81 2.11 24.67
N ALA A 338 -1.97 0.83 25.04
CA ALA A 338 -3.25 0.31 25.53
C ALA A 338 -3.09 -0.93 26.43
N LYS A 339 -4.12 -1.21 27.25
CA LYS A 339 -4.15 -2.40 28.15
C LYS A 339 -4.60 -3.68 27.44
N THR A 340 -5.43 -3.56 26.41
CA THR A 340 -6.02 -4.68 25.66
C THR A 340 -5.41 -4.79 24.26
N ARG A 341 -5.62 -5.91 23.58
CA ARG A 341 -5.14 -6.12 22.19
C ARG A 341 -5.91 -5.23 21.22
N GLU A 342 -7.22 -5.14 21.39
CA GLU A 342 -8.11 -4.32 20.57
C GLU A 342 -7.71 -2.85 20.67
N GLY A 343 -7.51 -2.34 21.88
CA GLY A 343 -7.03 -0.97 22.08
C GLY A 343 -5.64 -0.74 21.49
N MET A 344 -4.77 -1.75 21.42
CA MET A 344 -3.49 -1.61 20.72
C MET A 344 -3.69 -1.48 19.21
N ILE A 345 -4.59 -2.27 18.64
CA ILE A 345 -4.91 -2.21 17.21
C ILE A 345 -5.47 -0.83 16.86
N ASP A 346 -6.38 -0.30 17.68
CA ASP A 346 -6.98 1.02 17.45
C ASP A 346 -5.97 2.15 17.59
N MET A 347 -5.10 2.07 18.61
CA MET A 347 -4.14 3.14 18.89
C MET A 347 -2.87 3.07 18.05
N ARG A 348 -2.52 1.90 17.52
CA ARG A 348 -1.24 1.60 16.83
C ARG A 348 -1.43 0.61 15.67
N PRO A 349 -2.32 0.89 14.71
CA PRO A 349 -2.76 -0.07 13.71
C PRO A 349 -1.62 -0.56 12.82
N LEU A 350 -0.67 0.29 12.44
CA LEU A 350 0.42 -0.08 11.53
C LEU A 350 1.56 -0.77 12.28
N LEU A 351 1.88 -0.31 13.49
CA LEU A 351 2.92 -0.96 14.31
C LEU A 351 2.50 -2.35 14.76
N VAL A 352 1.26 -2.51 15.24
CA VAL A 352 0.73 -3.83 15.62
C VAL A 352 0.70 -4.77 14.42
N ALA A 353 0.28 -4.27 13.25
CA ALA A 353 0.31 -5.05 12.02
C ALA A 353 1.73 -5.49 11.63
N GLU A 354 2.73 -4.61 11.74
CA GLU A 354 4.13 -4.96 11.42
C GLU A 354 4.73 -5.95 12.43
N LEU A 355 4.45 -5.76 13.73
CA LEU A 355 4.82 -6.69 14.79
C LEU A 355 4.22 -8.07 14.55
N ALA A 356 2.92 -8.15 14.29
CA ALA A 356 2.19 -9.38 14.02
C ALA A 356 2.73 -10.11 12.77
N ARG A 357 2.99 -9.34 11.71
CA ARG A 357 3.37 -9.88 10.40
C ARG A 357 4.77 -10.44 10.35
N ARG A 358 5.74 -9.77 10.97
CA ARG A 358 7.17 -10.10 10.79
C ARG A 358 7.55 -11.53 11.18
N PRO A 359 7.14 -12.06 12.34
CA PRO A 359 7.38 -13.47 12.69
C PRO A 359 6.74 -14.44 11.69
N HIS A 360 5.53 -14.14 11.20
CA HIS A 360 4.89 -14.95 10.17
C HIS A 360 5.68 -15.00 8.86
N GLN A 361 6.22 -13.88 8.42
CA GLN A 361 7.04 -13.82 7.20
C GLN A 361 8.36 -14.56 7.38
N LEU A 362 8.99 -14.45 8.56
CA LEU A 362 10.17 -15.25 8.88
C LEU A 362 9.86 -16.74 8.92
N ALA A 363 8.71 -17.15 9.47
CA ALA A 363 8.27 -18.54 9.46
C ALA A 363 8.09 -19.07 8.02
N ARG A 364 7.45 -18.28 7.15
CA ARG A 364 7.33 -18.62 5.71
C ARG A 364 8.68 -18.73 5.03
N ARG A 365 9.60 -17.79 5.30
CA ARG A 365 10.97 -17.83 4.77
C ARG A 365 11.71 -19.06 5.24
N LEU A 366 11.60 -19.44 6.52
CA LEU A 366 12.21 -20.66 7.05
C LEU A 366 11.70 -21.91 6.34
N VAL A 367 10.39 -22.00 6.05
CA VAL A 367 9.83 -23.11 5.26
C VAL A 367 10.45 -23.16 3.87
N ALA A 368 10.51 -22.02 3.17
CA ALA A 368 11.10 -21.96 1.85
C ALA A 368 12.60 -22.34 1.84
N LEU A 369 13.36 -21.85 2.83
CA LEU A 369 14.79 -22.19 2.96
C LEU A 369 15.00 -23.67 3.32
N ALA A 370 14.12 -24.27 4.12
CA ALA A 370 14.18 -25.69 4.46
C ALA A 370 13.84 -26.61 3.27
N GLU A 371 13.17 -26.08 2.25
CA GLU A 371 12.82 -26.79 1.01
C GLU A 371 13.86 -26.59 -0.10
N ASP A 372 14.76 -25.61 0.07
CA ASP A 372 15.80 -25.29 -0.90
C ASP A 372 17.15 -25.96 -0.52
N PRO A 373 17.60 -26.97 -1.29
CA PRO A 373 18.84 -27.69 -1.01
C PRO A 373 20.11 -26.86 -1.25
N SER A 374 20.01 -25.68 -1.87
CA SER A 374 21.15 -24.81 -2.18
C SER A 374 21.53 -23.86 -1.04
N VAL A 375 20.67 -23.74 -0.02
CA VAL A 375 20.84 -22.80 1.10
C VAL A 375 21.97 -23.25 2.02
N LYS A 376 22.86 -22.31 2.36
CA LYS A 376 23.96 -22.57 3.30
C LYS A 376 23.42 -22.71 4.72
N PRO A 377 23.87 -23.69 5.53
CA PRO A 377 23.43 -23.86 6.92
C PRO A 377 23.50 -22.59 7.76
N LYS A 378 24.57 -21.79 7.59
CA LYS A 378 24.74 -20.51 8.30
C LYS A 378 23.65 -19.47 8.01
N GLU A 379 23.16 -19.41 6.78
CA GLU A 379 22.06 -18.49 6.43
C GLU A 379 20.78 -18.93 7.13
N TYR A 380 20.51 -20.23 7.11
CA TYR A 380 19.35 -20.81 7.77
C TYR A 380 19.39 -20.62 9.31
N GLU A 381 20.54 -20.82 9.96
CA GLU A 381 20.75 -20.52 11.38
C GLU A 381 20.47 -19.06 11.72
N ALA A 382 20.98 -18.11 10.92
CA ALA A 382 20.78 -16.69 11.16
C ALA A 382 19.28 -16.31 11.16
N ILE A 383 18.49 -16.91 10.27
CA ILE A 383 17.05 -16.67 10.19
C ILE A 383 16.30 -17.33 11.36
N ILE A 384 16.70 -18.54 11.79
CA ILE A 384 16.14 -19.17 13.00
C ILE A 384 16.39 -18.29 14.22
N ASP A 385 17.59 -17.71 14.33
CA ASP A 385 17.98 -16.86 15.47
C ASP A 385 17.20 -15.55 15.49
N LEU A 386 17.00 -14.96 14.33
CA LEU A 386 16.16 -13.78 14.19
C LEU A 386 14.70 -14.08 14.56
N PHE A 387 14.15 -15.17 14.02
CA PHE A 387 12.77 -15.62 14.28
C PHE A 387 12.53 -15.86 15.78
N THR A 388 13.38 -16.67 16.41
CA THR A 388 13.24 -17.00 17.83
C THR A 388 13.40 -15.78 18.73
N ARG A 389 14.32 -14.87 18.43
CA ARG A 389 14.53 -13.62 19.18
C ARG A 389 13.31 -12.70 19.11
N TRP A 390 12.72 -12.54 17.93
CA TRP A 390 11.54 -11.70 17.76
C TRP A 390 10.29 -12.32 18.37
N LEU A 391 10.07 -13.61 18.17
CA LEU A 391 8.95 -14.31 18.80
C LEU A 391 9.04 -14.24 20.33
N SER A 392 10.25 -14.36 20.89
CA SER A 392 10.51 -14.22 22.33
C SER A 392 10.31 -12.80 22.86
N SER A 393 10.28 -11.80 21.99
CA SER A 393 10.06 -10.40 22.38
C SER A 393 8.57 -10.04 22.43
N LEU A 394 7.69 -10.86 21.83
CA LEU A 394 6.25 -10.59 21.80
C LEU A 394 5.57 -10.99 23.10
N ASN A 395 4.57 -10.21 23.51
CA ASN A 395 3.67 -10.59 24.59
C ASN A 395 2.78 -11.75 24.13
N ALA A 396 2.98 -12.93 24.73
CA ALA A 396 2.29 -14.17 24.34
C ALA A 396 0.77 -14.08 24.39
N ARG A 397 0.21 -13.32 25.35
CA ARG A 397 -1.24 -13.15 25.49
C ARG A 397 -1.82 -12.21 24.44
N ARG A 398 -1.10 -11.13 24.11
CA ARG A 398 -1.60 -10.13 23.15
C ARG A 398 -1.39 -10.53 21.70
N PHE A 399 -0.45 -11.43 21.39
CA PHE A 399 -0.16 -11.91 20.03
C PHE A 399 -0.33 -13.44 19.89
N GLU A 400 -1.26 -14.01 20.66
CA GLU A 400 -1.46 -15.47 20.75
C GLU A 400 -1.76 -16.10 19.39
N ASP A 401 -2.62 -15.45 18.59
CA ASP A 401 -3.03 -15.92 17.28
C ASP A 401 -1.86 -15.93 16.30
N GLU A 402 -1.05 -14.87 16.27
CA GLU A 402 0.13 -14.78 15.41
C GLU A 402 1.21 -15.79 15.79
N ILE A 403 1.46 -15.95 17.09
CA ILE A 403 2.42 -16.93 17.60
C ILE A 403 1.95 -18.34 17.23
N SER A 404 0.66 -18.64 17.43
CA SER A 404 0.07 -19.93 17.06
C SER A 404 0.09 -20.17 15.55
N GLY A 405 -0.17 -19.13 14.77
CA GLY A 405 -0.12 -19.16 13.31
C GLY A 405 1.28 -19.45 12.77
N CYS A 406 2.34 -18.97 13.43
CA CYS A 406 3.72 -19.32 13.10
C CYS A 406 3.97 -20.83 13.20
N ALA A 407 3.45 -21.49 14.23
CA ALA A 407 3.58 -22.95 14.39
C ALA A 407 2.88 -23.72 13.26
N ALA A 408 1.78 -23.19 12.70
CA ALA A 408 1.05 -23.83 11.62
C ALA A 408 1.89 -23.95 10.33
N HIS A 409 2.70 -22.94 10.01
CA HIS A 409 3.61 -22.97 8.85
C HIS A 409 4.59 -24.14 8.92
N PHE A 410 5.03 -24.53 10.12
CA PHE A 410 6.06 -25.55 10.32
C PHE A 410 5.53 -26.99 10.36
N ARG A 411 4.22 -27.21 10.52
CA ARG A 411 3.65 -28.56 10.71
C ARG A 411 3.91 -29.51 9.54
N GLY A 412 3.93 -28.98 8.32
CA GLY A 412 4.15 -29.75 7.09
C GLY A 412 5.60 -30.16 6.85
N ASN A 413 6.57 -29.45 7.42
CA ASN A 413 7.99 -29.65 7.15
C ASN A 413 8.66 -30.44 8.29
N LYS A 414 9.24 -31.61 7.96
CA LYS A 414 9.85 -32.51 8.96
C LYS A 414 10.99 -31.85 9.75
N MET A 415 11.83 -31.06 9.09
CA MET A 415 12.95 -30.34 9.72
C MET A 415 12.45 -29.25 10.68
N LEU A 416 11.31 -28.62 10.39
CA LEU A 416 10.76 -27.53 11.19
C LEU A 416 9.78 -27.98 12.30
N LYS A 417 9.41 -29.26 12.36
CA LYS A 417 8.57 -29.81 13.44
C LYS A 417 9.07 -29.52 14.85
N PRO A 418 10.40 -29.55 15.15
CA PRO A 418 10.92 -29.12 16.44
C PRO A 418 10.56 -27.68 16.80
N LEU A 419 10.65 -26.74 15.85
CA LEU A 419 10.23 -25.35 16.03
C LEU A 419 8.73 -25.23 16.31
N ALA A 420 7.89 -25.98 15.58
CA ALA A 420 6.44 -26.02 15.85
C ALA A 420 6.13 -26.47 17.28
N LYS A 421 6.81 -27.51 17.76
CA LYS A 421 6.67 -28.02 19.14
C LYS A 421 7.15 -27.00 20.17
N TRP A 422 8.28 -26.33 19.91
CA TRP A 422 8.81 -25.30 20.80
C TRP A 422 7.84 -24.12 20.95
N ILE A 423 7.21 -23.66 19.86
CA ILE A 423 6.20 -22.59 19.92
C ILE A 423 5.00 -23.02 20.78
N ILE A 424 4.47 -24.23 20.53
CA ILE A 424 3.31 -24.75 21.26
C ILE A 424 3.63 -24.94 22.75
N ALA A 425 4.82 -25.45 23.07
CA ALA A 425 5.25 -25.64 24.46
C ALA A 425 5.49 -24.30 25.17
N SER A 426 6.09 -23.34 24.46
CA SER A 426 6.36 -21.99 25.00
C SER A 426 5.07 -21.19 25.25
N ARG A 427 3.97 -21.49 24.55
CA ARG A 427 2.64 -20.89 24.83
C ARG A 427 2.14 -21.19 26.25
N CYS A 428 2.52 -22.32 26.82
CA CYS A 428 2.13 -22.72 28.17
C CYS A 428 2.96 -22.04 29.28
N ASN A 429 4.12 -21.47 28.95
CA ASN A 429 4.93 -20.70 29.89
C ASN A 429 4.73 -19.21 29.60
N LEU A 430 3.98 -18.54 30.47
CA LEU A 430 3.64 -17.12 30.36
C LEU A 430 4.85 -16.18 30.25
N ASP A 431 6.05 -16.68 30.58
CA ASP A 431 7.33 -16.06 30.27
C ASP A 431 8.17 -17.00 29.39
N LEU A 432 8.59 -16.50 28.22
CA LEU A 432 9.66 -17.09 27.41
C LEU A 432 10.99 -16.92 28.16
N SER A 433 11.15 -17.68 29.24
CA SER A 433 12.28 -17.60 30.17
C SER A 433 13.57 -18.10 29.53
N PRO A 434 14.75 -17.88 30.16
CA PRO A 434 16.04 -18.44 29.70
C PRO A 434 16.02 -19.97 29.48
N THR A 435 15.10 -20.71 30.09
CA THR A 435 14.88 -22.14 29.86
C THR A 435 14.38 -22.44 28.45
N ALA A 436 13.65 -21.51 27.82
CA ALA A 436 13.25 -21.60 26.40
C ALA A 436 14.45 -21.48 25.46
N ILE A 437 15.51 -20.77 25.85
CA ILE A 437 16.77 -20.63 25.09
C ILE A 437 17.59 -21.93 25.12
N TYR A 438 17.60 -22.67 26.24
CA TYR A 438 18.26 -23.98 26.31
C TYR A 438 17.61 -25.00 25.35
N ASN A 439 16.29 -24.93 25.18
CA ASN A 439 15.56 -25.75 24.21
C ASN A 439 15.87 -25.37 22.75
N ILE A 440 16.25 -24.12 22.46
CA ILE A 440 16.65 -23.69 21.11
C ILE A 440 17.95 -24.39 20.69
N SER A 441 18.94 -24.53 21.57
CA SER A 441 20.20 -25.23 21.26
C SER A 441 19.97 -26.73 20.99
N ALA A 442 19.15 -27.40 21.81
CA ALA A 442 18.78 -28.81 21.59
C ALA A 442 17.89 -29.01 20.35
N MET A 443 17.09 -28.00 19.99
CA MET A 443 16.31 -27.96 18.77
C MET A 443 17.18 -27.77 17.53
N ARG A 444 18.21 -26.91 17.59
CA ARG A 444 19.19 -26.72 16.51
C ARG A 444 19.91 -28.02 16.19
N ALA A 445 20.39 -28.75 17.21
CA ALA A 445 20.99 -30.07 17.02
C ALA A 445 20.06 -30.98 16.20
N LYS A 446 18.76 -31.05 16.54
CA LYS A 446 17.77 -31.86 15.80
C LYS A 446 17.41 -31.35 14.39
N ILE A 447 17.77 -30.12 14.03
CA ILE A 447 17.50 -29.54 12.70
C ILE A 447 18.70 -29.77 11.77
N PHE A 448 19.91 -29.80 12.31
CA PHE A 448 21.16 -29.88 11.55
C PHE A 448 21.88 -31.24 11.66
N ASP A 449 21.48 -32.10 12.61
CA ASP A 449 21.79 -33.54 12.65
C ASP A 449 20.74 -34.33 11.87
#